data_AF-A0AAQ4CVR9-F1
#
_entry.id   AF-A0AAQ4CVR9-F1
#
_cell.length_a   1.000
_cell.length_b   1.000
_cell.length_c   1.000
_cell.angle_alpha   90.00
_cell.angle_beta   90.00
_cell.angle_gamma   90.00
#
_symmetry.space_group_name_H-M   'P 1'
#
loop_
_entity.id
_entity.type
_entity.pdbx_description
1 polymer ?
#
loop_
_entity_poly.entity_id
_entity_poly.type
_entity_poly.pdbx_seq_one_letter_code
_entity_poly.pdbx_strand_id
1 'polypeptide(L)'
;MIIGPVVVIIDDTFDHKLYSRIEGITSRYGNYFAWCSMHKRFEPGIQVLTIALYDLAMGKSYLIGAYPYATRKMWESGMVSEFKTKIEMAAEIIEILKRRFPVCRIVFDSWSEKLVRGSVVSELKSNRRLLRVRPLEGTLGVEGHPHVGDLPPGSYLAELTLGDQVITIRLLILVY
;
A
#
# COMPACT_ATOMS: atom_id res chain seq x y z
N MET A 1 17.34 -11.13 -16.53
CA MET A 1 16.95 -10.05 -17.47
C MET A 1 15.43 -10.04 -17.49
N ILE A 2 14.80 -8.88 -17.26
CA ILE A 2 13.35 -8.71 -17.41
C ILE A 2 13.07 -8.41 -18.87
N ILE A 3 12.12 -9.12 -19.48
CA ILE A 3 11.86 -9.05 -20.92
C ILE A 3 10.39 -8.81 -21.27
N GLY A 4 9.47 -9.00 -20.31
CA GLY A 4 8.05 -8.83 -20.52
C GLY A 4 7.42 -7.67 -19.74
N PRO A 5 6.11 -7.44 -19.95
CA PRO A 5 5.28 -6.61 -19.06
C PRO A 5 5.43 -7.05 -17.60
N VAL A 6 5.50 -6.08 -16.68
CA VAL A 6 5.73 -6.35 -15.25
C VAL A 6 4.56 -5.92 -14.38
N VAL A 7 4.32 -6.71 -13.32
CA VAL A 7 3.52 -6.29 -12.17
C VAL A 7 4.47 -5.77 -11.10
N VAL A 8 4.24 -4.54 -10.64
CA VAL A 8 4.96 -3.97 -9.50
C VAL A 8 4.20 -4.37 -8.24
N ILE A 9 4.89 -4.99 -7.28
CA ILE A 9 4.33 -5.36 -5.99
C ILE A 9 5.05 -4.53 -4.94
N ILE A 10 4.29 -3.77 -4.16
CA ILE A 10 4.79 -2.92 -3.08
C ILE A 10 4.08 -3.36 -1.82
N ASP A 11 4.86 -3.62 -0.78
CA ASP A 11 4.34 -3.96 0.54
C ASP A 11 5.24 -3.34 1.60
N ASP A 12 4.67 -2.98 2.74
CA ASP A 12 5.45 -2.56 3.89
C ASP A 12 5.52 -3.66 4.93
N THR A 13 6.71 -3.92 5.42
CA THR A 13 6.95 -4.92 6.44
C THR A 13 7.66 -4.30 7.63
N PHE A 14 7.40 -4.86 8.80
CA PHE A 14 8.07 -4.49 10.03
C PHE A 14 8.89 -5.68 10.53
N ASP A 15 10.20 -5.51 10.59
CA ASP A 15 11.12 -6.51 11.11
C ASP A 15 11.40 -6.21 12.59
N HIS A 16 10.69 -6.92 13.47
CA HIS A 16 10.82 -6.77 14.91
C HIS A 16 12.06 -7.51 15.45
N LYS A 17 12.94 -6.80 16.16
CA LYS A 17 14.20 -7.34 16.69
C LYS A 17 14.22 -7.37 18.22
N LEU A 18 13.23 -8.04 18.81
CA LEU A 18 13.00 -8.11 20.26
C LEU A 18 14.23 -8.53 21.08
N TYR A 19 15.09 -9.41 20.54
CA TYR A 19 16.28 -9.92 21.24
C TYR A 19 17.58 -9.20 20.86
N SER A 20 17.49 -8.15 20.04
CA SER A 20 18.68 -7.40 19.68
C SER A 20 19.17 -6.64 20.91
N ARG A 21 20.40 -6.93 21.36
CA ARG A 21 21.06 -6.26 22.51
C ARG A 21 21.39 -4.78 22.23
N ILE A 22 20.68 -4.18 21.29
CA ILE A 22 20.96 -2.89 20.65
C ILE A 22 20.18 -1.76 21.34
N GLU A 23 19.30 -2.10 22.29
CA GLU A 23 18.49 -1.15 23.07
C GLU A 23 19.33 -0.02 23.72
N GLY A 24 20.61 -0.28 24.04
CA GLY A 24 21.53 0.70 24.61
C GLY A 24 22.49 1.42 23.66
N ILE A 25 22.51 1.11 22.35
CA ILE A 25 23.59 1.56 21.43
C ILE A 25 23.09 2.42 20.26
N THR A 26 21.83 2.30 19.84
CA THR A 26 21.34 2.86 18.56
C THR A 26 20.49 4.13 18.63
N SER A 27 20.45 4.80 19.79
CA SER A 27 19.59 5.97 20.04
C SER A 27 19.81 7.19 19.12
N ARG A 28 20.83 7.17 18.25
CA ARG A 28 21.22 8.30 17.39
C ARG A 28 21.05 8.11 15.88
N TYR A 29 20.65 6.92 15.39
CA TYR A 29 20.59 6.65 13.95
C TYR A 29 19.20 6.28 13.40
N GLY A 30 18.14 6.63 14.13
CA GLY A 30 16.76 6.73 13.62
C GLY A 30 16.08 5.40 13.28
N ASN A 31 16.63 4.59 12.37
CA ASN A 31 15.88 3.54 11.68
C ASN A 31 15.96 2.14 12.32
N TYR A 32 16.69 1.98 13.43
CA TYR A 32 16.76 0.72 14.19
C TYR A 32 15.73 0.66 15.33
N PHE A 33 14.98 1.73 15.54
CA PHE A 33 13.82 1.75 16.43
C PHE A 33 12.61 2.23 15.65
N ALA A 34 11.52 1.49 15.72
CA ALA A 34 10.25 1.91 15.14
C ALA A 34 9.20 2.05 16.24
N TRP A 35 8.21 2.90 15.99
CA TRP A 35 7.06 3.01 16.87
C TRP A 35 6.16 1.78 16.72
N CYS A 36 6.03 1.00 17.80
CA CYS A 36 5.11 -0.13 17.84
C CYS A 36 3.72 0.34 18.25
N SER A 37 2.76 0.27 17.32
CA SER A 37 1.37 0.67 17.57
C SER A 37 0.65 -0.23 18.59
N MET A 38 1.10 -1.47 18.76
CA MET A 38 0.55 -2.43 19.72
C MET A 38 1.02 -2.11 21.15
N HIS A 39 2.33 -1.99 21.37
CA HIS A 39 2.91 -1.75 22.70
C HIS A 39 3.00 -0.27 23.08
N LYS A 40 2.66 0.65 22.18
CA LYS A 40 2.68 2.11 22.39
C LYS A 40 4.05 2.63 22.87
N ARG A 41 5.13 2.09 22.31
CA ARG A 41 6.51 2.49 22.61
C ARG A 41 7.41 2.29 21.40
N PHE A 42 8.60 2.88 21.45
CA PHE A 42 9.66 2.58 20.48
C PHE A 42 10.28 1.22 20.79
N GLU A 43 10.39 0.36 19.78
CA GLU A 43 10.96 -0.98 19.90
C GLU A 43 12.07 -1.18 18.86
N PRO A 44 13.11 -1.99 19.18
CA PRO A 44 14.13 -2.32 18.20
C PRO A 44 13.51 -3.02 16.98
N GLY A 45 13.70 -2.42 15.81
CA GLY A 45 13.14 -2.91 14.57
C GLY A 45 13.27 -1.90 13.45
N ILE A 46 13.02 -2.38 12.24
CA ILE A 46 13.13 -1.57 11.02
C ILE A 46 11.80 -1.71 10.27
N GLN A 47 11.22 -0.58 9.87
CA GLN A 47 10.12 -0.58 8.92
C GLN A 47 10.66 -0.39 7.51
N VAL A 48 10.27 -1.26 6.59
CA VAL A 48 10.83 -1.36 5.25
C VAL A 48 9.71 -1.41 4.24
N LEU A 49 9.81 -0.59 3.19
CA LEU A 49 8.99 -0.70 2.00
C LEU A 49 9.70 -1.65 1.03
N THR A 50 9.14 -2.83 0.83
CA THR A 50 9.67 -3.87 -0.05
C THR A 50 9.02 -3.75 -1.41
N ILE A 51 9.83 -3.88 -2.46
CA ILE A 51 9.37 -3.74 -3.84
C ILE A 51 9.88 -4.91 -4.66
N ALA A 52 8.95 -5.59 -5.31
CA ALA A 52 9.22 -6.68 -6.22
C ALA A 52 8.60 -6.42 -7.59
N LEU A 53 9.23 -6.98 -8.63
CA LEU A 53 8.69 -7.05 -9.98
C LEU A 53 8.36 -8.50 -10.30
N TYR A 54 7.18 -8.74 -10.85
CA TYR A 54 6.82 -10.01 -11.45
C TYR A 54 6.81 -9.86 -12.98
N ASP A 55 7.73 -10.54 -13.66
CA ASP A 55 7.80 -10.58 -15.12
C ASP A 55 6.78 -11.59 -15.64
N LEU A 56 5.75 -11.09 -16.33
CA LEU A 56 4.66 -11.90 -16.87
C LEU A 56 5.09 -12.80 -18.03
N ALA A 57 6.15 -12.44 -18.78
CA ALA A 57 6.62 -13.27 -19.89
C ALA A 57 7.42 -14.47 -19.38
N MET A 58 8.15 -14.30 -18.27
CA MET A 58 8.98 -15.36 -17.69
C MET A 58 8.32 -16.12 -16.54
N GLY A 59 7.26 -15.57 -15.95
CA GLY A 59 6.65 -16.08 -14.73
C GLY A 59 7.59 -16.01 -13.52
N LYS A 60 8.49 -15.01 -13.47
CA LYS A 60 9.54 -14.89 -12.44
C LYS A 60 9.39 -13.61 -11.61
N SER A 61 9.65 -13.74 -10.32
CA SER A 61 9.71 -12.61 -9.38
C SER A 61 11.14 -12.13 -9.16
N TYR A 62 11.31 -10.83 -9.03
CA TYR A 62 12.58 -10.16 -8.75
C TYR A 62 12.37 -9.18 -7.60
N LEU A 63 13.07 -9.39 -6.48
CA LEU A 63 13.16 -8.36 -5.44
C LEU A 63 14.08 -7.25 -5.97
N ILE A 64 13.54 -6.04 -6.10
CA ILE A 64 14.28 -4.90 -6.66
C ILE A 64 14.73 -3.91 -5.58
N GLY A 65 14.10 -3.93 -4.41
CA GLY A 65 14.55 -3.09 -3.30
C GLY A 65 13.79 -3.32 -1.99
N ALA A 66 14.45 -2.90 -0.91
CA ALA A 66 13.95 -2.87 0.44
C ALA A 66 14.39 -1.52 1.04
N TYR A 67 13.45 -0.58 1.16
CA TYR A 67 13.73 0.81 1.51
C TYR A 67 13.29 1.07 2.95
N PRO A 68 14.23 1.26 3.90
CA PRO A 68 13.87 1.63 5.26
C PRO A 68 13.20 3.00 5.26
N TYR A 69 12.19 3.20 6.10
CA TYR A 69 11.51 4.48 6.22
C TYR A 69 11.10 4.81 7.66
N ALA A 70 11.07 6.11 7.95
CA ALA A 70 10.72 6.60 9.27
C ALA A 70 9.20 6.58 9.49
N THR A 71 8.78 6.19 10.69
CA THR A 71 7.39 6.37 11.11
C THR A 71 7.10 7.84 11.41
N ARG A 72 5.82 8.24 11.29
CA ARG A 72 5.38 9.59 11.69
C ARG A 72 5.76 9.92 13.13
N LYS A 73 5.69 8.94 14.03
CA LYS A 73 6.02 9.10 15.45
C LYS A 73 7.50 9.40 15.70
N MET A 74 8.40 8.84 14.90
CA MET A 74 9.84 9.15 14.98
C MET A 74 10.14 10.59 14.57
N TRP A 75 9.39 11.12 13.60
CA TRP A 75 9.52 12.52 13.19
C TRP A 75 8.90 13.47 14.23
N GLU A 76 7.70 13.17 14.72
CA GLU A 76 7.06 13.92 15.79
C GLU A 76 7.90 13.96 17.08
N SER A 77 8.72 12.94 17.35
CA SER A 77 9.63 12.89 18.50
C SER A 77 11.01 13.50 18.25
N GLY A 78 11.28 14.01 17.04
CA GLY A 78 12.56 14.62 16.68
C GLY A 78 13.71 13.63 16.44
N MET A 79 13.43 12.33 16.31
CA MET A 79 14.46 11.31 16.03
C MET A 79 14.95 11.34 14.58
N VAL A 80 14.16 11.89 13.67
CA VAL A 80 14.49 12.11 12.26
C VAL A 80 14.11 13.53 11.84
N SER A 81 14.86 14.11 10.91
CA SER A 81 14.62 15.46 10.40
C SER A 81 13.50 15.52 9.36
N GLU A 82 13.26 14.41 8.65
CA GLU A 82 12.32 14.33 7.55
C GLU A 82 11.39 13.13 7.71
N PHE A 83 10.14 13.29 7.28
CA PHE A 83 9.16 12.23 7.21
C PHE A 83 8.50 12.21 5.85
N LYS A 84 8.36 10.99 5.32
CA LYS A 84 7.64 10.74 4.09
C LYS A 84 6.73 9.55 4.28
N THR A 85 5.49 9.68 3.83
CA THR A 85 4.52 8.58 3.97
C THR A 85 4.90 7.43 3.03
N LYS A 86 4.52 6.20 3.40
CA LYS A 86 4.71 5.03 2.52
C LYS A 86 4.09 5.22 1.14
N ILE A 87 2.96 5.95 1.06
CA ILE A 87 2.29 6.32 -0.18
C ILE A 87 3.17 7.20 -1.06
N GLU A 88 3.83 8.20 -0.50
CA GLU A 88 4.70 9.11 -1.25
C GLU A 88 5.98 8.41 -1.71
N MET A 89 6.52 7.51 -0.88
CA MET A 89 7.66 6.67 -1.27
C MET A 89 7.28 5.73 -2.41
N ALA A 90 6.14 5.04 -2.29
CA ALA A 90 5.62 4.17 -3.33
C ALA A 90 5.39 4.95 -4.65
N ALA A 91 4.79 6.14 -4.58
CA ALA A 91 4.52 6.97 -5.75
C ALA A 91 5.80 7.32 -6.52
N GLU A 92 6.85 7.76 -5.83
CA GLU A 92 8.12 8.08 -6.49
C GLU A 92 8.78 6.86 -7.13
N ILE A 93 8.77 5.72 -6.44
CA ILE A 93 9.40 4.51 -6.96
C ILE A 93 8.61 3.96 -8.16
N ILE A 94 7.28 4.01 -8.13
CA ILE A 94 6.43 3.66 -9.26
C ILE A 94 6.79 4.48 -10.50
N GLU A 95 6.98 5.80 -10.36
CA GLU A 95 7.36 6.66 -11.48
C GLU A 95 8.75 6.31 -12.05
N ILE A 96 9.70 5.93 -11.19
CA ILE A 96 11.01 5.42 -11.64
C ILE A 96 10.84 4.10 -12.40
N LEU A 97 10.01 3.18 -11.90
CA LEU A 97 9.82 1.86 -12.51
C LEU A 97 9.09 1.94 -13.84
N LYS A 98 8.07 2.80 -13.98
CA LYS A 98 7.37 3.04 -15.25
C LYS A 98 8.28 3.55 -16.35
N ARG A 99 9.33 4.31 -16.01
CA ARG A 99 10.33 4.79 -16.99
C ARG A 99 11.28 3.70 -17.46
N ARG A 100 11.44 2.62 -16.68
CA ARG A 100 12.45 1.58 -16.92
C ARG A 100 11.86 0.25 -17.37
N PHE A 101 10.61 -0.02 -17.02
CA PHE A 101 9.93 -1.28 -17.30
C PHE A 101 8.53 -1.03 -17.87
N PRO A 102 8.02 -1.94 -18.72
CA PRO A 102 6.64 -1.93 -19.17
C PRO A 102 5.69 -2.33 -18.02
N VAL A 103 5.44 -1.40 -17.08
CA VAL A 103 4.56 -1.63 -15.93
C VAL A 103 3.11 -1.72 -16.37
N CYS A 104 2.51 -2.90 -16.21
CA CYS A 104 1.12 -3.15 -16.60
C CYS A 104 0.15 -3.11 -15.41
N ARG A 105 0.63 -3.36 -14.19
CA ARG A 105 -0.17 -3.37 -12.96
C ARG A 105 0.71 -3.02 -11.77
N ILE A 106 0.10 -2.37 -10.78
CA ILE A 106 0.72 -2.10 -9.49
C ILE A 106 -0.17 -2.73 -8.42
N VAL A 107 0.42 -3.44 -7.47
CA VAL A 107 -0.26 -4.03 -6.32
C VAL A 107 0.32 -3.36 -5.08
N PHE A 108 -0.54 -2.74 -4.28
CA PHE A 108 -0.14 -2.02 -3.08
C PHE A 108 -1.23 -2.14 -2.02
N ASP A 109 -0.88 -2.50 -0.80
CA ASP A 109 -1.83 -2.74 0.29
C ASP A 109 -2.74 -1.53 0.55
N SER A 110 -2.19 -0.32 0.47
CA SER A 110 -2.88 0.89 0.91
C SER A 110 -3.56 1.66 -0.22
N TRP A 111 -4.87 1.85 -0.07
CA TRP A 111 -5.63 2.80 -0.88
C TRP A 111 -5.13 4.25 -0.71
N SER A 112 -4.88 4.93 -1.83
CA SER A 112 -4.52 6.35 -1.83
C SER A 112 -4.97 7.05 -3.11
N GLU A 113 -5.52 8.24 -2.96
CA GLU A 113 -5.89 9.10 -4.09
C GLU A 113 -4.71 9.45 -5.02
N LYS A 114 -3.50 9.47 -4.45
CA LYS A 114 -2.26 9.72 -5.21
C LYS A 114 -1.89 8.52 -6.11
N LEU A 115 -2.31 7.31 -5.75
CA LEU A 115 -1.86 6.07 -6.39
C LEU A 115 -2.95 5.37 -7.20
N VAL A 116 -4.22 5.48 -6.80
CA VAL A 116 -5.34 4.75 -7.42
C VAL A 116 -5.69 5.39 -8.76
N ARG A 117 -4.90 5.07 -9.79
CA ARG A 117 -5.13 5.47 -11.18
C ARG A 117 -4.83 4.30 -12.12
N GLY A 118 -5.76 4.02 -13.03
CA GLY A 118 -5.57 3.08 -14.13
C GLY A 118 -5.45 1.61 -13.69
N SER A 119 -4.23 1.17 -13.38
CA SER A 119 -3.85 -0.24 -13.23
C SER A 119 -3.40 -0.63 -11.81
N VAL A 120 -3.80 0.15 -10.81
CA VAL A 120 -3.48 -0.13 -9.40
C VAL A 120 -4.54 -1.03 -8.78
N VAL A 121 -4.08 -2.07 -8.09
CA VAL A 121 -4.86 -2.95 -7.23
C VAL A 121 -4.47 -2.64 -5.79
N SER A 122 -5.45 -2.29 -4.97
CA SER A 122 -5.22 -1.93 -3.57
C SER A 122 -6.40 -2.30 -2.69
N GLU A 123 -6.15 -2.46 -1.39
CA GLU A 123 -7.20 -2.74 -0.42
C GLU A 123 -8.00 -1.47 -0.10
N LEU A 124 -9.32 -1.54 -0.29
CA LEU A 124 -10.23 -0.49 0.10
C LEU A 124 -10.79 -0.81 1.49
N LYS A 125 -10.58 0.09 2.46
CA LYS A 125 -11.04 -0.12 3.84
C LYS A 125 -12.55 -0.34 3.91
N SER A 126 -12.98 -1.24 4.79
CA SER A 126 -14.39 -1.59 5.02
C SER A 126 -15.28 -0.39 5.34
N ASN A 127 -14.76 0.60 6.05
CA ASN A 127 -15.49 1.82 6.41
C ASN A 127 -15.54 2.87 5.28
N ARG A 128 -15.02 2.58 4.08
CA ARG A 128 -15.09 3.52 2.97
C ARG A 128 -16.52 3.62 2.46
N ARG A 129 -17.04 4.84 2.39
CA ARG A 129 -18.32 5.14 1.74
C ARG A 129 -18.19 5.15 0.22
N LEU A 130 -19.14 4.49 -0.41
CA LEU A 130 -19.35 4.52 -1.85
C LEU A 130 -20.47 5.52 -2.16
N LEU A 131 -20.63 5.92 -3.40
CA LEU A 131 -21.74 6.75 -3.88
C LEU A 131 -22.81 5.86 -4.47
N ARG A 132 -22.38 4.93 -5.33
CA ARG A 132 -23.21 4.00 -6.07
C ARG A 132 -22.49 2.69 -6.26
N VAL A 133 -23.21 1.58 -6.20
CA VAL A 133 -22.65 0.25 -6.41
C VAL A 133 -23.53 -0.53 -7.36
N ARG A 134 -22.91 -1.15 -8.36
CA ARG A 134 -23.58 -2.04 -9.31
C ARG A 134 -22.83 -3.35 -9.36
N PRO A 135 -23.49 -4.49 -9.11
CA PRO A 135 -22.84 -5.78 -9.30
C PRO A 135 -22.47 -5.96 -10.78
N LEU A 136 -21.32 -6.61 -11.05
CA LEU A 136 -20.92 -6.96 -12.41
C LEU A 136 -21.77 -8.12 -12.96
N GLU A 137 -22.32 -8.94 -12.08
CA GLU A 137 -23.22 -10.05 -12.40
C GLU A 137 -24.51 -9.91 -11.58
N GLY A 138 -25.68 -9.88 -12.23
CA GLY A 138 -26.99 -9.66 -11.60
C GLY A 138 -27.62 -8.29 -11.92
N THR A 139 -28.81 -8.02 -11.38
CA THR A 139 -29.68 -6.92 -11.87
C THR A 139 -29.95 -5.78 -10.88
N LEU A 140 -29.61 -5.91 -9.58
CA LEU A 140 -29.93 -4.89 -8.58
C LEU A 140 -28.67 -4.14 -8.12
N GLY A 141 -28.49 -2.93 -8.67
CA GLY A 141 -27.56 -1.94 -8.13
C GLY A 141 -28.13 -1.30 -6.87
N VAL A 142 -27.26 -1.00 -5.91
CA VAL A 142 -27.62 -0.28 -4.68
C VAL A 142 -27.16 1.17 -4.81
N GLU A 143 -28.13 2.08 -4.74
CA GLU A 143 -27.91 3.52 -4.52
C GLU A 143 -28.16 3.85 -3.05
N GLY A 144 -27.38 4.77 -2.47
CA GLY A 144 -27.62 5.22 -1.08
C GLY A 144 -26.41 5.20 -0.15
N HIS A 145 -25.21 5.42 -0.68
CA HIS A 145 -23.98 5.55 0.11
C HIS A 145 -23.62 4.37 1.04
N PRO A 146 -23.59 3.11 0.55
CA PRO A 146 -23.18 1.98 1.39
C PRO A 146 -21.70 2.07 1.78
N HIS A 147 -21.33 1.46 2.91
CA HIS A 147 -19.92 1.19 3.20
C HIS A 147 -19.48 -0.09 2.50
N VAL A 148 -18.18 -0.20 2.19
CA VAL A 148 -17.59 -1.40 1.59
C VAL A 148 -17.86 -2.65 2.43
N GLY A 149 -17.80 -2.54 3.76
CA GLY A 149 -18.03 -3.65 4.68
C GLY A 149 -19.48 -4.15 4.74
N ASP A 150 -20.43 -3.36 4.23
CA ASP A 150 -21.86 -3.72 4.21
C ASP A 150 -22.22 -4.55 2.96
N LEU A 151 -21.32 -4.60 1.98
CA LEU A 151 -21.55 -5.29 0.71
C LEU A 151 -21.24 -6.78 0.83
N PRO A 152 -22.07 -7.66 0.25
CA PRO A 152 -21.79 -9.08 0.23
C PRO A 152 -20.58 -9.40 -0.67
N PRO A 153 -19.96 -10.58 -0.52
CA PRO A 153 -18.93 -11.07 -1.43
C PRO A 153 -19.40 -11.03 -2.89
N GLY A 154 -18.53 -10.57 -3.79
CA GLY A 154 -18.89 -10.38 -5.19
C GLY A 154 -18.00 -9.37 -5.91
N SER A 155 -18.27 -9.19 -7.21
CA SER A 155 -17.59 -8.20 -8.04
C SER A 155 -18.53 -7.07 -8.43
N TYR A 156 -18.06 -5.82 -8.31
CA TYR A 156 -18.88 -4.62 -8.47
C TYR A 156 -18.16 -3.55 -9.29
N LEU A 157 -18.95 -2.69 -9.94
CA LEU A 157 -18.57 -1.33 -10.28
C LEU A 157 -19.05 -0.40 -9.18
N ALA A 158 -18.12 0.30 -8.55
CA ALA A 158 -18.43 1.24 -7.48
C ALA A 158 -17.98 2.65 -7.85
N GLU A 159 -18.84 3.63 -7.59
CA GLU A 159 -18.50 5.05 -7.67
C GLU A 159 -18.10 5.55 -6.29
N LEU A 160 -17.03 6.33 -6.20
CA LEU A 160 -16.61 6.97 -4.96
C LEU A 160 -15.95 8.33 -5.27
N THR A 161 -15.93 9.21 -4.26
CA THR A 161 -15.28 10.52 -4.37
C THR A 161 -13.78 10.40 -4.12
N LEU A 162 -12.96 10.94 -5.02
CA LEU A 162 -11.52 11.11 -4.89
C LEU A 162 -11.20 12.61 -4.94
N GLY A 163 -10.91 13.23 -3.79
CA GLY A 163 -10.88 14.69 -3.67
C GLY A 163 -12.22 15.32 -4.11
N ASP A 164 -12.21 16.08 -5.20
CA ASP A 164 -13.41 16.71 -5.77
C ASP A 164 -13.99 15.95 -6.98
N GLN A 165 -13.41 14.79 -7.32
CA GLN A 165 -13.80 14.02 -8.50
C GLN A 165 -14.56 12.75 -8.13
N VAL A 166 -15.56 12.37 -8.92
CA VAL A 166 -16.16 11.03 -8.84
C VAL A 166 -15.40 10.10 -9.77
N ILE A 167 -14.93 8.97 -9.23
CA ILE A 167 -14.28 7.91 -10.01
C ILE A 167 -15.10 6.63 -9.95
N THR A 168 -15.00 5.82 -10.99
CA THR A 168 -15.55 4.46 -11.03
C THR A 168 -14.42 3.45 -10.89
N ILE A 169 -14.57 2.51 -9.98
CA ILE A 169 -13.59 1.46 -9.70
C ILE A 169 -14.22 0.09 -9.90
N ARG A 170 -13.39 -0.92 -10.20
CA ARG A 170 -13.76 -2.32 -10.03
C ARG A 170 -13.47 -2.71 -8.59
N LEU A 171 -14.49 -3.15 -7.86
CA LEU A 171 -14.40 -3.58 -6.48
C LEU A 171 -14.64 -5.08 -6.42
N LEU A 172 -13.75 -5.81 -5.76
CA LEU A 172 -13.88 -7.25 -5.49
C LEU A 172 -13.95 -7.45 -3.98
N ILE A 173 -14.97 -8.15 -3.52
CA ILE A 173 -15.17 -8.50 -2.11
C ILE A 173 -15.09 -10.01 -2.00
N LEU A 174 -14.16 -10.49 -1.18
CA LEU A 174 -13.88 -11.91 -0.97
C LEU A 174 -14.37 -12.34 0.42
N VAL A 175 -14.73 -13.62 0.55
CA VAL A 175 -14.90 -14.27 1.86
C VAL A 175 -13.51 -14.62 2.37
N TYR A 176 -13.19 -14.20 3.59
CA TYR A 176 -11.99 -14.61 4.32
C TYR A 176 -12.36 -15.59 5.43
#